data_AF-A0A528MMD1-F1
#
_entry.id   AF-A0A528MMD1-F1
#
_cell.length_a   1.000
_cell.length_b   1.000
_cell.length_c   1.000
_cell.angle_alpha   90.00
_cell.angle_beta   90.00
_cell.angle_gamma   90.00
#
_symmetry.space_group_name_H-M   'P 1'
#
loop_
_entity.id
_entity.type
_entity.pdbx_description
1 polymer ?
#
loop_
_entity_poly.entity_id
_entity_poly.type
_entity_poly.pdbx_seq_one_letter_code
_entity_poly.pdbx_strand_id
1 'polypeptide(L)'
;MNIFADFNARITRAVEALDLKDKDGGSLDLSRIAVEPPRDASHGDLATNAAMVLAKPTGQPPRALAERLAQALRADIDIAAADVAGPGFVNLRLKDAFW
;
A
#
# COMPACT_ATOMS: atom_id res chain seq x y z
N MET A 1 -17.70 2.32 10.64
CA MET A 1 -16.77 2.28 9.49
C MET A 1 -15.48 1.66 9.97
N ASN A 2 -14.98 0.60 9.33
CA ASN A 2 -13.69 0.01 9.70
C ASN A 2 -12.65 0.52 8.71
N ILE A 3 -12.02 1.63 9.07
CA ILE A 3 -11.05 2.34 8.22
C ILE A 3 -9.95 1.41 7.67
N PHE A 4 -9.49 0.44 8.47
CA PHE A 4 -8.46 -0.52 8.04
C PHE A 4 -8.98 -1.47 6.97
N ALA A 5 -10.21 -1.97 7.10
CA ALA A 5 -10.83 -2.81 6.09
C ALA A 5 -11.10 -2.03 4.79
N ASP A 6 -11.58 -0.79 4.91
CA ASP A 6 -11.88 0.08 3.77
C ASP A 6 -10.60 0.40 2.98
N PHE A 7 -9.53 0.79 3.67
CA PHE A 7 -8.24 1.06 3.01
C PHE A 7 -7.53 -0.21 2.54
N ASN A 8 -7.73 -1.36 3.20
CA ASN A 8 -7.22 -2.63 2.68
C ASN A 8 -7.83 -2.91 1.30
N ALA A 9 -9.15 -2.73 1.15
CA ALA A 9 -9.82 -2.92 -0.13
C ALA A 9 -9.34 -1.92 -1.21
N ARG A 10 -9.10 -0.65 -0.83
CA ARG A 10 -8.56 0.37 -1.75
C ARG A 10 -7.13 0.07 -2.19
N ILE A 11 -6.27 -0.36 -1.26
CA ILE A 11 -4.88 -0.74 -1.55
C ILE A 11 -4.83 -1.98 -2.45
N THR A 12 -5.66 -2.99 -2.19
CA THR A 12 -5.77 -4.17 -3.05
C THR A 12 -6.13 -3.77 -4.47
N ARG A 13 -7.13 -2.89 -4.66
CA ARG A 13 -7.49 -2.36 -5.99
C ARG A 13 -6.35 -1.58 -6.64
N ALA A 14 -5.62 -0.78 -5.87
CA ALA A 14 -4.45 -0.04 -6.38
C ALA A 14 -3.36 -1.01 -6.85
N VAL A 15 -3.12 -2.10 -6.12
CA VAL A 15 -2.18 -3.16 -6.50
C VAL A 15 -2.63 -3.89 -7.76
N GLU A 16 -3.91 -4.24 -7.87
CA GLU A 16 -4.47 -4.85 -9.08
C GLU A 16 -4.29 -3.95 -10.31
N ALA A 17 -4.49 -2.64 -10.15
CA ALA A 17 -4.30 -1.65 -11.21
C ALA A 17 -2.83 -1.49 -11.65
N LEU A 18 -1.86 -1.90 -10.82
CA LEU A 18 -0.44 -1.94 -11.21
C LEU A 18 -0.09 -3.12 -12.14
N ASP A 19 -1.05 -4.03 -12.38
CA ASP A 19 -0.93 -5.23 -13.22
C ASP A 19 0.36 -6.03 -12.97
N LEU A 20 0.71 -6.17 -11.69
CA LEU A 20 1.88 -6.92 -11.27
C LEU A 20 1.65 -8.41 -11.53
N LYS A 21 2.67 -9.08 -12.06
CA LYS A 21 2.69 -10.54 -12.24
C LYS A 21 3.72 -11.16 -11.31
N ASP A 22 3.48 -12.40 -10.92
CA ASP A 22 4.54 -13.20 -10.29
C ASP A 22 5.66 -13.52 -11.31
N LYS A 23 6.71 -14.21 -10.85
CA LYS A 23 7.84 -14.64 -11.67
C LYS A 23 7.49 -15.56 -12.83
N ASP A 24 6.36 -16.25 -12.74
CA ASP A 24 5.87 -17.20 -13.74
C ASP A 24 4.78 -16.60 -14.64
N GLY A 25 4.47 -15.31 -14.46
CA GLY A 25 3.42 -14.59 -15.21
C GLY A 25 2.01 -14.76 -14.66
N GLY A 26 1.86 -15.42 -13.50
CA GLY A 26 0.61 -15.70 -12.82
C GLY A 26 0.07 -14.55 -11.96
N SER A 27 -1.09 -14.82 -11.36
CA SER A 27 -1.77 -13.92 -10.42
C SER A 27 -1.10 -13.93 -9.04
N LEU A 28 -1.04 -12.76 -8.41
CA LEU A 28 -0.46 -12.60 -7.08
C LEU A 28 -1.45 -12.95 -5.97
N ASP A 29 -0.94 -13.59 -4.91
CA ASP A 29 -1.69 -13.74 -3.65
C ASP A 29 -1.66 -12.42 -2.86
N LEU A 30 -2.81 -11.76 -2.79
CA LEU A 30 -3.00 -10.48 -2.10
C LEU A 30 -3.49 -10.64 -0.66
N SER A 31 -3.76 -11.87 -0.19
CA SER A 31 -4.37 -12.13 1.13
C SER A 31 -3.50 -11.69 2.32
N ARG A 32 -2.20 -11.47 2.07
CA ARG A 32 -1.23 -11.02 3.08
C ARG A 32 -1.04 -9.50 3.14
N ILE A 33 -1.70 -8.76 2.25
CA ILE A 33 -1.74 -7.29 2.34
C ILE A 33 -2.47 -6.92 3.62
N ALA A 34 -1.81 -6.14 4.46
CA ALA A 34 -2.35 -5.61 5.70
C ALA A 34 -2.35 -4.08 5.67
N VAL A 35 -3.30 -3.50 6.40
CA VAL A 35 -3.36 -2.08 6.72
C VAL A 35 -3.48 -1.97 8.23
N GLU A 36 -2.55 -1.26 8.84
CA GLU A 36 -2.38 -1.18 10.29
C GLU A 36 -2.10 0.28 10.69
N PRO A 37 -2.31 0.65 11.97
CA PRO A 37 -1.80 1.92 12.48
C PRO A 37 -0.28 2.00 12.29
N PRO A 38 0.28 3.15 11.92
CA PRO A 38 1.72 3.33 11.90
C PRO A 38 2.30 3.15 13.32
N ARG A 39 3.52 2.62 13.39
CA ARG A 39 4.23 2.49 14.68
C ARG A 39 4.51 3.83 15.35
N ASP A 40 4.67 4.87 14.53
CA ASP A 40 4.88 6.25 14.96
C ASP A 40 3.79 7.11 14.31
N ALA A 41 3.00 7.81 15.12
CA ALA A 41 1.89 8.64 14.65
C ALA A 41 2.33 9.79 13.73
N SER A 42 3.60 10.22 13.79
CA SER A 42 4.15 11.21 12.86
C SER A 42 4.18 10.74 11.41
N HIS A 43 4.10 9.43 11.17
CA HIS A 43 4.08 8.84 9.84
C HIS A 43 2.71 8.88 9.16
N GLY A 44 1.64 9.30 9.85
CA GLY A 44 0.30 9.41 9.29
C GLY A 44 -0.71 8.55 10.04
N ASP A 45 -1.79 8.19 9.35
CA ASP A 45 -2.96 7.54 9.92
C ASP A 45 -2.95 6.02 9.68
N LEU A 46 -2.37 5.59 8.55
CA LEU A 46 -2.36 4.19 8.11
C LEU A 46 -0.99 3.80 7.57
N ALA A 47 -0.64 2.54 7.70
CA ALA A 47 0.55 1.94 7.07
C ALA A 47 0.17 0.63 6.39
N THR A 48 0.76 0.36 5.23
CA THR A 48 0.60 -0.93 4.54
C THR A 48 1.93 -1.61 4.23
N ASN A 49 1.92 -2.94 4.37
CA ASN A 49 3.03 -3.84 4.05
C ASN A 49 3.01 -4.35 2.60
N ALA A 50 2.07 -3.89 1.76
CA ALA A 50 1.78 -4.47 0.45
C ALA A 50 3.03 -4.67 -0.41
N ALA A 51 3.92 -3.68 -0.50
CA ALA A 51 5.12 -3.80 -1.31
C ALA A 51 6.09 -4.88 -0.79
N MET A 52 6.16 -5.11 0.53
CA MET A 52 7.00 -6.15 1.11
C MET A 52 6.47 -7.55 0.79
N VAL A 53 5.16 -7.75 0.88
CA VAL A 53 4.55 -9.07 0.61
C VAL A 53 4.61 -9.42 -0.88
N LEU A 54 4.54 -8.41 -1.76
CA LEU A 54 4.58 -8.60 -3.21
C LEU A 54 6.00 -8.65 -3.80
N ALA A 55 7.02 -8.17 -3.09
CA ALA A 55 8.40 -8.14 -3.59
C ALA A 55 8.94 -9.52 -3.96
N LYS A 56 8.79 -10.51 -3.07
CA LYS A 56 9.28 -11.87 -3.31
C LYS A 56 8.60 -12.55 -4.52
N PRO A 57 7.26 -12.59 -4.63
CA PRO A 57 6.60 -13.26 -5.75
C PRO A 57 6.81 -12.53 -7.08
N THR A 58 6.93 -11.20 -7.09
CA THR A 58 7.20 -10.42 -8.32
C THR A 58 8.69 -10.37 -8.69
N GLY A 59 9.59 -10.72 -7.78
CA GLY A 59 11.03 -10.57 -7.97
C GLY A 59 11.52 -9.11 -7.99
N GLN A 60 10.70 -8.15 -7.59
CA GLN A 60 11.04 -6.73 -7.61
C GLN A 60 11.56 -6.25 -6.23
N PRO A 61 12.44 -5.23 -6.19
CA PRO A 61 12.86 -4.62 -4.94
C PRO A 61 11.66 -4.04 -4.17
N PRO A 62 11.49 -4.34 -2.88
CA PRO A 62 10.31 -3.90 -2.13
C PRO A 62 10.16 -2.37 -2.09
N ARG A 63 11.27 -1.63 -2.02
CA ARG A 63 11.23 -0.16 -2.04
C ARG A 63 10.72 0.40 -3.38
N ALA A 64 11.13 -0.18 -4.50
CA ALA A 64 10.64 0.24 -5.83
C ALA A 64 9.14 -0.04 -5.99
N LEU A 65 8.66 -1.18 -5.47
CA LEU A 65 7.22 -1.47 -5.43
C LEU A 65 6.47 -0.49 -4.52
N ALA A 66 7.04 -0.14 -3.37
CA ALA A 66 6.44 0.82 -2.45
C ALA A 66 6.32 2.20 -3.08
N GLU A 67 7.31 2.64 -3.86
CA GLU A 67 7.26 3.91 -4.60
C GLU A 67 6.16 3.92 -5.65
N ARG A 68 6.05 2.85 -6.45
CA ARG A 68 4.97 2.68 -7.44
C ARG A 68 3.58 2.68 -6.77
N LEU A 69 3.44 1.94 -5.68
CA LEU A 69 2.20 1.87 -4.93
C LEU A 69 1.85 3.22 -4.29
N ALA A 70 2.80 3.90 -3.65
CA ALA A 70 2.60 5.23 -3.09
C ALA A 70 2.16 6.23 -4.17
N GLN A 71 2.76 6.18 -5.35
CA GLN A 71 2.35 7.02 -6.48
C GLN A 71 0.90 6.74 -6.91
N ALA A 72 0.50 5.47 -7.01
CA ALA A 72 -0.88 5.11 -7.32
C ALA A 72 -1.87 5.58 -6.23
N LEU A 73 -1.51 5.41 -4.96
CA LEU A 73 -2.36 5.79 -3.82
C LEU A 73 -2.55 7.31 -3.69
N ARG A 74 -1.60 8.13 -4.15
CA ARG A 74 -1.79 9.60 -4.20
C ARG A 74 -2.93 10.06 -5.12
N ALA A 75 -3.44 9.19 -6.00
CA ALA A 75 -4.61 9.48 -6.81
C ALA A 75 -5.94 9.28 -6.06
N ASP A 76 -5.93 8.63 -4.90
CA ASP A 76 -7.13 8.48 -4.06
C ASP A 76 -7.53 9.85 -3.48
N ILE A 77 -8.82 10.18 -3.58
CA ILE A 77 -9.37 11.47 -3.17
C ILE A 77 -9.25 11.72 -1.66
N ASP A 78 -9.19 10.66 -0.84
CA ASP A 78 -9.14 10.76 0.62
C ASP A 78 -7.70 10.77 1.17
N ILE A 79 -6.70 10.49 0.33
CA ILE A 79 -5.29 10.44 0.72
C ILE A 79 -4.66 11.83 0.50
N ALA A 80 -4.11 12.40 1.57
CA ALA A 80 -3.35 13.65 1.54
C ALA A 80 -1.88 13.42 1.16
N ALA A 81 -1.28 12.35 1.69
CA ALA A 81 0.10 11.96 1.38
C ALA A 81 0.27 10.44 1.46
N ALA A 82 1.20 9.93 0.66
CA ALA A 82 1.64 8.54 0.71
C ALA A 82 3.18 8.49 0.62
N ASP A 83 3.83 8.00 1.66
CA ASP A 83 5.28 8.07 1.83
C ASP A 83 5.90 6.70 2.09
N VAL A 84 7.05 6.44 1.48
CA VAL A 84 7.73 5.14 1.59
C VAL A 84 8.69 5.15 2.77
N ALA A 85 8.47 4.22 3.70
CA ALA A 85 9.29 4.07 4.91
C ALA A 85 10.04 2.73 4.96
N GLY A 86 11.24 2.79 5.54
CA GLY A 86 12.08 1.63 5.79
C GLY A 86 12.27 0.73 4.56
N PRO A 87 12.11 -0.59 4.71
CA PRO A 87 12.36 -1.55 3.63
C PRO A 87 11.28 -1.57 2.54
N GLY A 88 10.10 -0.97 2.76
CA GLY A 88 8.98 -1.01 1.82
C GLY A 88 7.59 -0.87 2.44
N PHE A 89 7.46 -0.20 3.60
CA PHE A 89 6.15 0.20 4.08
C PHE A 89 5.70 1.45 3.31
N VAL A 90 4.39 1.57 3.08
CA VAL A 90 3.79 2.81 2.60
C VAL A 90 2.92 3.37 3.71
N ASN A 91 3.30 4.52 4.25
CA ASN A 91 2.50 5.25 5.22
C ASN A 91 1.59 6.24 4.51
N LEU A 92 0.35 6.35 4.97
CA LEU A 92 -0.67 7.21 4.39
C LEU A 92 -1.12 8.22 5.43
N ARG A 93 -1.20 9.47 5.00
CA ARG A 93 -1.91 10.53 5.72
C ARG A 93 -3.21 10.81 4.98
N LEU A 94 -4.31 10.85 5.71
CA LEU A 94 -5.63 11.14 5.17
C LEU A 94 -5.90 12.64 5.20
N LYS A 95 -6.81 13.09 4.34
CA LYS A 95 -7.27 14.47 4.35
C LYS A 95 -8.17 14.69 5.54
N ASP A 96 -8.15 15.91 6.11
CA ASP A 96 -9.01 16.28 7.23
C ASP A 96 -10.50 16.03 6.94
N ALA A 97 -10.93 16.22 5.69
CA ALA A 97 -12.31 16.01 5.24
C ALA A 97 -12.78 14.53 5.25
N PHE A 98 -11.88 13.57 5.49
CA PHE A 98 -12.23 12.17 5.61
C PHE A 98 -12.84 11.83 6.99
N TRP A 99 -12.55 12.65 8.01
CA TRP A 99 -13.00 12.48 9.39
C TRP A 99 -14.32 13.22 9.66
#